data_AF-A0A950ZIH4-F1
#
_entry.id   AF-A0A950ZIH4-F1
#
_cell.length_a   1.000
_cell.length_b   1.000
_cell.length_c   1.000
_cell.angle_alpha   90.00
_cell.angle_beta   90.00
_cell.angle_gamma   90.00
#
_symmetry.space_group_name_H-M   'P 1'
#
loop_
_entity.id
_entity.type
_entity.pdbx_description
1 polymer ?
#
loop_
_entity_poly.entity_id
_entity_poly.type
_entity_poly.pdbx_seq_one_letter_code
_entity_poly.pdbx_strand_id
1 'polypeptide(L)'
;MSRAGILALLAAFVVGVGVLAWLGPGNGVHSLTTPPPATPTPRPHVPCEVVLTGDVKDCGIPVSDPTTRSACVAAGNVLRATMRLRGNARDYVLSIAMVGWYHGASTYQLWPWGQTSLTAPDVPKVALQFDSGAIWESSDGSMTVAAGGQSGTLDARLGYVSGLPEAPLGLLTLSGSWSCV
;
A
#
# COMPACT_ATOMS: atom_id res chain seq x y z
N MET A 1 -21.33 -11.75 -47.20
CA MET A 1 -22.10 -11.17 -46.09
C MET A 1 -21.36 -9.92 -45.62
N SER A 2 -21.97 -8.77 -45.87
CA SER A 2 -21.30 -7.48 -46.02
C SER A 2 -21.59 -6.57 -44.82
N ARG A 3 -20.57 -5.82 -44.37
CA ARG A 3 -20.57 -4.90 -43.21
C ARG A 3 -21.69 -3.83 -43.17
N ALA A 4 -22.47 -3.69 -44.24
CA ALA A 4 -23.59 -2.76 -44.33
C ALA A 4 -24.82 -3.16 -43.48
N GLY A 5 -24.96 -4.43 -43.09
CA GLY A 5 -26.11 -4.91 -42.32
C GLY A 5 -26.09 -4.59 -40.82
N ILE A 6 -24.91 -4.31 -40.25
CA ILE A 6 -24.75 -4.13 -38.80
C ILE A 6 -24.99 -2.67 -38.37
N LEU A 7 -24.74 -1.71 -39.26
CA LEU A 7 -24.93 -0.28 -38.97
C LEU A 7 -26.39 0.19 -39.05
N ALA A 8 -27.27 -0.57 -39.71
CA ALA A 8 -28.70 -0.27 -39.78
C ALA A 8 -29.45 -0.58 -38.47
N LEU A 9 -28.84 -1.34 -37.55
CA LEU A 9 -29.48 -1.81 -36.31
C LEU A 9 -29.25 -0.90 -35.10
N LEU A 10 -28.39 0.12 -35.20
CA LEU A 10 -28.10 1.07 -34.10
C LEU A 10 -28.84 2.41 -34.20
N ALA A 11 -29.52 2.70 -35.33
CA ALA A 11 -30.22 3.97 -35.52
C ALA A 11 -31.70 3.96 -35.08
N ALA A 12 -32.21 2.82 -34.57
CA ALA A 12 -33.64 2.62 -34.33
C ALA A 12 -34.06 2.60 -32.84
N PHE A 13 -33.27 3.13 -31.90
CA PHE A 13 -33.63 3.14 -30.46
C PHE A 13 -33.65 4.51 -29.78
N VAL A 14 -33.45 5.62 -30.52
CA VAL A 14 -33.39 6.98 -29.94
C VAL A 14 -34.73 7.74 -30.07
N VAL A 15 -35.77 7.12 -30.63
CA VAL A 15 -37.08 7.77 -30.80
C VAL A 15 -38.16 6.91 -30.16
N GLY A 16 -38.56 7.25 -28.93
CA GLY A 16 -39.83 6.75 -28.41
C GLY A 16 -39.99 6.60 -26.90
N VAL A 17 -39.62 7.57 -26.07
CA VAL A 17 -40.34 7.80 -24.79
C VAL A 17 -40.23 9.28 -24.40
N GLY A 18 -40.82 10.16 -25.20
CA GLY A 18 -40.97 11.57 -24.87
C GLY A 18 -42.36 11.99 -25.28
N VAL A 19 -43.11 12.58 -24.35
CA VAL A 19 -44.50 13.04 -24.47
C VAL A 19 -45.56 12.00 -24.07
N LEU A 20 -45.94 12.01 -22.79
CA LEU A 20 -47.33 11.90 -22.31
C LEU A 20 -47.36 11.90 -20.77
N ALA A 21 -47.68 13.03 -20.16
CA ALA A 21 -48.51 13.13 -18.93
C ALA A 21 -48.57 14.59 -18.47
N TRP A 22 -49.53 15.33 -19.00
CA TRP A 22 -50.06 16.52 -18.34
C TRP A 22 -51.38 16.12 -17.64
N LEU A 23 -51.58 16.70 -16.45
CA LEU A 23 -52.82 16.94 -15.69
C LEU A 23 -53.28 15.93 -14.63
N GLY A 24 -53.27 16.42 -13.37
CA GLY A 24 -54.07 15.92 -12.25
C GLY A 24 -53.77 16.69 -10.95
N PRO A 25 -54.74 17.43 -10.36
CA PRO A 25 -54.53 18.34 -9.22
C PRO A 25 -54.74 17.65 -7.86
N GLY A 26 -54.11 18.15 -6.80
CA GLY A 26 -54.38 17.66 -5.44
C GLY A 26 -53.55 18.32 -4.36
N ASN A 27 -54.25 19.01 -3.46
CA ASN A 27 -53.74 19.72 -2.28
C ASN A 27 -52.97 18.83 -1.30
N GLY A 28 -52.05 19.42 -0.52
CA GLY A 28 -51.52 18.79 0.69
C GLY A 28 -50.29 19.48 1.27
N VAL A 29 -50.52 20.53 2.06
CA VAL A 29 -49.53 21.11 2.97
C VAL A 29 -49.09 20.09 4.02
N HIS A 30 -47.83 19.68 4.00
CA HIS A 30 -47.09 19.25 5.19
C HIS A 30 -45.61 19.64 5.01
N SER A 31 -45.20 20.73 5.66
CA SER A 31 -43.77 21.04 5.86
C SER A 31 -43.16 19.97 6.74
N LEU A 32 -42.60 18.94 6.12
CA LEU A 32 -41.62 18.07 6.76
C LEU A 32 -40.26 18.71 6.54
N THR A 33 -39.76 19.41 7.56
CA THR A 33 -38.38 19.89 7.60
C THR A 33 -37.46 18.67 7.57
N THR A 34 -36.99 18.30 6.38
CA THR A 34 -35.92 17.32 6.21
C THR A 34 -34.69 17.85 6.93
N PRO A 35 -34.12 17.15 7.92
CA PRO A 35 -32.81 17.52 8.43
C PRO A 35 -31.83 17.51 7.25
N PRO A 36 -30.90 18.49 7.17
CA PRO A 36 -29.93 18.52 6.09
C PRO A 36 -29.19 17.18 6.06
N PRO A 37 -28.92 16.62 4.86
CA PRO A 37 -28.09 15.42 4.75
C PRO A 37 -26.81 15.68 5.52
N ALA A 38 -26.49 14.80 6.47
CA ALA A 38 -25.25 14.90 7.22
C ALA A 38 -24.11 14.94 6.20
N THR A 39 -23.43 16.08 6.09
CA THR A 39 -22.21 16.20 5.31
C THR A 39 -21.28 15.10 5.80
N PRO A 40 -20.84 14.16 4.93
CA PRO A 40 -19.89 13.14 5.36
C PRO A 40 -18.67 13.90 5.87
N THR A 41 -18.40 13.80 7.17
CA THR A 41 -17.18 14.36 7.74
C THR A 41 -16.03 13.77 6.94
N PRO A 42 -15.18 14.59 6.30
CA PRO A 42 -14.01 14.08 5.61
C PRO A 42 -13.22 13.27 6.61
N ARG A 43 -13.13 11.95 6.40
CA ARG A 43 -12.22 11.12 7.17
C ARG A 43 -10.83 11.72 6.95
N PRO A 44 -10.05 12.01 8.00
CA PRO A 44 -8.69 12.47 7.81
C PRO A 44 -7.99 11.49 6.86
N HIS A 45 -7.56 11.97 5.70
CA HIS A 45 -6.67 11.21 4.83
C HIS A 45 -5.37 11.06 5.60
N VAL A 46 -5.23 9.98 6.37
CA VAL A 46 -3.94 9.60 6.93
C VAL A 46 -3.07 9.28 5.72
N PRO A 47 -2.00 10.05 5.46
CA PRO A 47 -1.16 9.80 4.30
C PRO A 47 -0.51 8.42 4.45
N CYS A 48 -0.44 7.66 3.35
CA CYS A 48 0.27 6.39 3.32
C CYS A 48 1.73 6.63 3.67
N GLU A 49 2.23 5.95 4.71
CA GLU A 49 3.65 5.98 5.01
C GLU A 49 4.40 5.10 4.01
N VAL A 50 3.86 3.92 3.75
CA VAL A 50 4.38 2.95 2.81
C VAL A 50 3.29 2.57 1.81
N VAL A 51 3.63 2.52 0.54
CA VAL A 51 2.76 2.07 -0.53
C VAL A 51 3.31 0.77 -1.11
N LEU A 52 2.46 -0.25 -1.13
CA LEU A 52 2.68 -1.50 -1.82
C LEU A 52 1.97 -1.44 -3.17
N THR A 53 2.69 -1.77 -4.24
CA THR A 53 2.14 -1.89 -5.59
C THR A 53 2.64 -3.17 -6.26
N GLY A 54 2.07 -3.51 -7.41
CA GLY A 54 2.27 -4.78 -8.09
C GLY A 54 1.06 -5.68 -7.88
N ASP A 55 1.29 -6.91 -7.43
CA ASP A 55 0.25 -7.91 -7.17
C ASP A 55 -0.65 -7.55 -6.00
N VAL A 56 -0.06 -6.91 -4.98
CA VAL A 56 -0.78 -6.34 -3.85
C VAL A 56 -0.73 -4.83 -3.99
N LYS A 57 -1.91 -4.20 -3.98
CA LYS A 57 -2.05 -2.75 -3.86
C LYS A 57 -2.51 -2.43 -2.46
N ASP A 58 -1.62 -1.88 -1.65
CA ASP A 58 -1.96 -1.55 -0.28
C ASP A 58 -1.24 -0.28 0.22
N CYS A 59 -1.80 0.30 1.28
CA CYS A 59 -1.31 1.49 1.95
C CYS A 59 -1.01 1.12 3.40
N GLY A 60 0.28 1.07 3.75
CA GLY A 60 0.77 0.78 5.08
C GLY A 60 0.84 2.03 5.92
N ILE A 61 0.20 1.96 7.08
CA ILE A 61 0.26 2.97 8.13
C ILE A 61 0.95 2.32 9.34
N PRO A 62 1.93 2.95 9.99
CA PRO A 62 2.55 2.37 11.17
C PRO A 62 1.53 2.12 12.26
N VAL A 63 1.65 0.96 12.90
CA VAL A 63 0.86 0.64 14.07
C VAL A 63 1.59 1.16 15.30
N SER A 64 1.14 2.31 15.83
CA SER A 64 1.60 2.83 17.11
C SER A 64 0.89 2.10 18.26
N ASP A 65 1.35 0.89 18.58
CA ASP A 65 0.86 0.13 19.73
C ASP A 65 1.89 0.19 20.87
N PRO A 66 1.54 0.69 22.07
CA PRO A 66 2.48 0.76 23.20
C PRO A 66 2.98 -0.62 23.65
N THR A 67 2.28 -1.70 23.30
CA THR A 67 2.68 -3.08 23.59
C THR A 67 3.54 -3.71 22.48
N THR A 68 3.53 -3.13 21.28
CA THR A 68 4.37 -3.56 20.16
C THR A 68 5.30 -2.43 19.71
N ARG A 69 6.47 -2.31 20.35
CA ARG A 69 7.46 -1.30 19.94
C ARG A 69 8.10 -1.68 18.61
N SER A 70 8.10 -0.73 17.68
CA SER A 70 9.05 -0.70 16.57
C SER A 70 10.45 -0.87 17.15
N ALA A 71 11.19 -1.88 16.69
CA ALA A 71 12.51 -2.20 17.24
C ALA A 71 13.58 -1.69 16.30
N CYS A 72 14.31 -0.65 16.72
CA CYS A 72 15.34 -0.04 15.90
C CYS A 72 16.67 0.12 16.61
N VAL A 73 17.71 -0.34 15.95
CA VAL A 73 19.10 -0.28 16.40
C VAL A 73 19.92 0.27 15.25
N ALA A 74 20.40 1.50 15.41
CA ALA A 74 21.37 2.13 14.51
C ALA A 74 22.62 2.45 15.32
N ALA A 75 23.62 1.57 15.28
CA ALA A 75 24.82 1.71 16.10
C ALA A 75 26.02 1.07 15.41
N GLY A 76 27.16 1.77 15.42
CA GLY A 76 28.37 1.33 14.76
C GLY A 76 28.11 1.02 13.28
N ASN A 77 28.41 -0.20 12.86
CA ASN A 77 28.19 -0.70 11.51
C ASN A 77 26.90 -1.53 11.34
N VAL A 78 25.95 -1.38 12.27
CA VAL A 78 24.69 -2.12 12.26
C VAL A 78 23.50 -1.16 12.18
N LEU A 79 22.61 -1.44 11.24
CA LEU A 79 21.24 -0.96 11.23
C LEU A 79 20.29 -2.16 11.29
N ARG A 80 19.33 -2.14 12.20
CA ARG A 80 18.16 -3.03 12.20
C ARG A 80 16.93 -2.21 12.51
N ALA A 81 15.88 -2.38 11.73
CA ALA A 81 14.57 -1.79 12.01
C ALA A 81 13.49 -2.81 11.73
N THR A 82 12.54 -2.95 12.65
CA THR A 82 11.34 -3.77 12.45
C THR A 82 10.13 -2.93 12.82
N MET A 83 9.20 -2.80 11.88
CA MET A 83 8.01 -1.96 12.01
C MET A 83 6.78 -2.78 11.64
N ARG A 84 5.70 -2.64 12.42
CA ARG A 84 4.39 -3.16 12.04
C ARG A 84 3.64 -2.10 11.27
N LEU A 85 3.12 -2.50 10.12
CA LEU A 85 2.34 -1.67 9.22
C LEU A 85 0.95 -2.28 9.11
N ARG A 86 -0.06 -1.44 9.25
CA ARG A 86 -1.45 -1.78 8.99
C ARG A 86 -1.78 -1.38 7.56
N GLY A 87 -2.06 -2.37 6.74
CA GLY A 87 -2.64 -2.20 5.42
C GLY A 87 -4.16 -2.01 5.48
N ASN A 88 -4.76 -1.72 4.33
CA ASN A 88 -6.21 -1.74 4.15
C ASN A 88 -6.74 -3.18 4.17
N ALA A 89 -5.95 -4.13 3.67
CA ALA A 89 -6.36 -5.52 3.57
C ALA A 89 -5.75 -6.39 4.68
N ARG A 90 -4.48 -6.16 5.02
CA ARG A 90 -3.72 -7.00 5.95
C ARG A 90 -2.69 -6.18 6.71
N ASP A 91 -2.36 -6.62 7.92
CA ASP A 91 -1.19 -6.11 8.63
C ASP A 91 0.06 -6.88 8.12
N TYR A 92 1.20 -6.21 8.14
CA TYR A 92 2.48 -6.76 7.73
C TYR A 92 3.64 -6.16 8.52
N VAL A 93 4.74 -6.91 8.60
CA VAL A 93 5.98 -6.51 9.25
C VAL A 93 6.99 -6.12 8.19
N LEU A 94 7.47 -4.88 8.24
CA LEU A 94 8.60 -4.40 7.47
C LEU A 94 9.88 -4.57 8.29
N SER A 95 10.85 -5.27 7.74
CA SER A 95 12.18 -5.45 8.33
C SER A 95 13.26 -4.87 7.45
N ILE A 96 14.15 -4.09 8.05
CA ILE A 96 15.35 -3.51 7.43
C ILE A 96 16.55 -4.03 8.21
N ALA A 97 17.57 -4.53 7.51
CA ALA A 97 18.81 -4.97 8.14
C ALA A 97 20.03 -4.61 7.30
N MET A 98 21.05 -4.07 7.96
CA MET A 98 22.39 -3.88 7.43
C MET A 98 23.37 -4.23 8.53
N VAL A 99 24.17 -5.28 8.33
CA VAL A 99 25.18 -5.70 9.31
C VAL A 99 26.53 -5.65 8.61
N GLY A 100 27.43 -4.80 9.10
CA GLY A 100 28.77 -4.59 8.51
C GLY A 100 28.86 -3.45 7.50
N TRP A 101 27.74 -3.06 6.88
CA TRP A 101 27.71 -2.07 5.80
C TRP A 101 27.14 -0.70 6.19
N TYR A 102 26.51 -0.60 7.35
CA TYR A 102 25.95 0.67 7.80
C TYR A 102 27.07 1.66 8.16
N HIS A 103 26.99 2.87 7.61
CA HIS A 103 27.96 3.93 7.82
C HIS A 103 27.29 5.28 8.13
N GLY A 104 26.05 5.24 8.63
CA GLY A 104 25.29 6.43 9.00
C GLY A 104 24.26 6.84 7.95
N ALA A 105 23.86 8.11 7.99
CA ALA A 105 22.89 8.67 7.05
C ALA A 105 23.45 8.68 5.63
N SER A 106 22.80 7.97 4.72
CA SER A 106 23.23 7.80 3.34
C SER A 106 22.13 7.13 2.52
N THR A 107 22.32 7.07 1.21
CA THR A 107 21.54 6.19 0.33
C THR A 107 22.28 4.86 0.17
N TYR A 108 21.57 3.78 0.39
CA TYR A 108 22.04 2.41 0.33
C TYR A 108 21.34 1.70 -0.82
N GLN A 109 22.13 1.08 -1.69
CA GLN A 109 21.59 0.24 -2.75
C GLN A 109 21.12 -1.09 -2.14
N LEU A 110 19.90 -1.48 -2.48
CA LEU A 110 19.36 -2.80 -2.14
C LEU A 110 19.80 -3.79 -3.22
N TRP A 111 20.14 -5.00 -2.78
CA TRP A 111 20.60 -6.08 -3.64
C TRP A 111 19.79 -7.35 -3.35
N PRO A 112 19.76 -8.32 -4.29
CA PRO A 112 19.22 -9.64 -4.01
C PRO A 112 19.90 -10.24 -2.78
N TRP A 113 19.13 -10.87 -1.92
CA TRP A 113 19.67 -11.48 -0.71
C TRP A 113 20.53 -12.69 -1.07
N GLY A 114 21.81 -12.64 -0.70
CA GLY A 114 22.72 -13.79 -0.85
C GLY A 114 22.59 -14.80 0.31
N GLN A 115 22.07 -14.37 1.46
CA GLN A 115 21.90 -15.17 2.67
C GLN A 115 20.54 -14.91 3.33
N THR A 116 19.86 -15.98 3.76
CA THR A 116 18.48 -15.97 4.29
C THR A 116 18.32 -15.41 5.71
N SER A 117 19.34 -14.73 6.25
CA SER A 117 19.33 -14.21 7.62
C SER A 117 19.46 -12.70 7.65
N LEU A 118 18.51 -12.05 8.36
CA LEU A 118 18.54 -10.62 8.72
C LEU A 118 19.70 -10.25 9.67
N THR A 119 20.39 -11.26 10.22
CA THR A 119 21.47 -11.04 11.19
C THR A 119 22.86 -11.27 10.62
N ALA A 120 22.95 -11.85 9.42
CA ALA A 120 24.22 -12.13 8.78
C ALA A 120 24.87 -10.84 8.24
N PRO A 121 26.20 -10.71 8.34
CA PRO A 121 26.93 -9.61 7.72
C PRO A 121 26.72 -9.65 6.20
N ASP A 122 26.14 -8.60 5.64
CA ASP A 122 25.73 -8.61 4.24
C ASP A 122 25.31 -7.21 3.76
N VAL A 123 25.02 -7.12 2.47
CA VAL A 123 24.42 -5.98 1.79
C VAL A 123 23.13 -5.50 2.48
N PRO A 124 22.70 -4.26 2.20
CA PRO A 124 21.42 -3.75 2.69
C PRO A 124 20.22 -4.63 2.31
N LYS A 125 19.41 -5.00 3.31
CA LYS A 125 18.30 -5.94 3.20
C LYS A 125 16.98 -5.30 3.62
N VAL A 126 15.93 -5.54 2.84
CA VAL A 126 14.55 -5.18 3.17
C VAL A 126 13.65 -6.40 2.95
N ALA A 127 12.78 -6.69 3.91
CA ALA A 127 11.80 -7.75 3.79
C ALA A 127 10.43 -7.34 4.32
N LEU A 128 9.41 -7.93 3.73
CA LEU A 128 8.02 -7.83 4.14
C LEU A 128 7.54 -9.21 4.56
N GLN A 129 6.89 -9.29 5.73
CA GLN A 129 6.22 -10.50 6.17
C GLN A 129 4.75 -10.20 6.44
N PHE A 130 3.86 -10.93 5.78
CA PHE A 130 2.42 -10.87 6.05
C PHE A 130 2.05 -11.77 7.24
N ASP A 131 0.91 -11.51 7.89
CA ASP A 131 0.38 -12.34 8.97
C ASP A 131 0.11 -13.80 8.55
N SER A 132 -0.10 -14.04 7.24
CA SER A 132 -0.19 -15.39 6.66
C SER A 132 1.13 -16.18 6.72
N GLY A 133 2.23 -15.51 7.06
CA GLY A 133 3.59 -16.05 7.05
C GLY A 133 4.28 -15.92 5.69
N ALA A 134 3.64 -15.35 4.66
CA ALA A 134 4.29 -15.06 3.39
C ALA A 134 5.43 -14.04 3.57
N ILE A 135 6.60 -14.35 3.03
CA ILE A 135 7.82 -13.52 3.12
C ILE A 135 8.25 -13.09 1.72
N TRP A 136 8.54 -11.80 1.61
CA TRP A 136 9.05 -11.13 0.42
C TRP A 136 10.35 -10.42 0.75
N GLU A 137 11.36 -10.54 -0.09
CA GLU A 137 12.71 -10.01 0.14
C GLU A 137 13.15 -9.12 -1.02
N SER A 138 13.92 -8.08 -0.71
CA SER A 138 14.41 -7.13 -1.71
C SER A 138 15.28 -7.81 -2.76
N SER A 139 14.91 -7.64 -4.02
CA SER A 139 15.71 -8.02 -5.19
C SER A 139 16.50 -6.85 -5.76
N ASP A 140 15.99 -5.63 -5.65
CA ASP A 140 16.69 -4.40 -6.04
C ASP A 140 16.07 -3.17 -5.35
N GLY A 141 16.60 -2.00 -5.66
CA GLY A 141 16.08 -0.71 -5.23
C GLY A 141 17.07 0.10 -4.40
N SER A 142 16.55 1.05 -3.65
CA SER A 142 17.35 1.93 -2.80
C SER A 142 16.62 2.27 -1.50
N MET A 143 17.41 2.54 -0.48
CA MET A 143 16.94 3.00 0.81
C MET A 143 17.76 4.21 1.23
N THR A 144 17.11 5.32 1.54
CA THR A 144 17.76 6.46 2.18
C THR A 144 17.56 6.36 3.68
N VAL A 145 18.65 6.45 4.43
CA VAL A 145 18.62 6.52 5.90
C VAL A 145 18.86 7.96 6.32
N ALA A 146 17.95 8.50 7.12
CA ALA A 146 18.05 9.86 7.65
C ALA A 146 19.07 9.95 8.81
N ALA A 147 19.33 11.19 9.25
CA ALA A 147 20.14 11.45 10.44
C ALA A 147 19.56 10.72 11.66
N GLY A 148 20.44 10.10 12.46
CA GLY A 148 20.05 9.30 13.63
C GLY A 148 19.67 7.85 13.31
N GLY A 149 19.53 7.46 12.04
CA GLY A 149 19.40 6.06 11.63
C GLY A 149 18.08 5.39 11.96
N GLN A 150 17.08 6.13 12.45
CA GLN A 150 15.79 5.59 12.90
C GLN A 150 14.63 5.94 11.98
N SER A 151 14.92 6.56 10.84
CA SER A 151 13.93 6.88 9.82
C SER A 151 14.59 7.03 8.46
N GLY A 152 13.77 7.09 7.42
CA GLY A 152 14.25 7.25 6.06
C GLY A 152 13.17 7.09 5.01
N THR A 153 13.62 6.85 3.78
CA THR A 153 12.76 6.51 2.65
C THR A 153 13.21 5.22 2.00
N LEU A 154 12.28 4.57 1.32
CA LEU A 154 12.47 3.30 0.67
C LEU A 154 11.84 3.31 -0.72
N ASP A 155 12.52 2.70 -1.68
CA ASP A 155 11.98 2.29 -2.96
C ASP A 155 12.62 0.94 -3.31
N ALA A 156 11.88 -0.15 -3.13
CA ALA A 156 12.38 -1.50 -3.24
C ALA A 156 11.47 -2.37 -4.11
N ARG A 157 12.06 -3.23 -4.93
CA ARG A 157 11.34 -4.37 -5.50
C ARG A 157 11.61 -5.60 -4.67
N LEU A 158 10.56 -6.35 -4.37
CA LEU A 158 10.58 -7.54 -3.54
C LEU A 158 10.15 -8.76 -4.36
N GLY A 159 10.91 -9.84 -4.22
CA GLY A 159 10.55 -11.16 -4.73
C GLY A 159 9.99 -12.04 -3.62
N TYR A 160 9.02 -12.89 -3.95
CA TYR A 160 8.49 -13.90 -3.02
C TYR A 160 9.56 -14.94 -2.69
N VAL A 161 9.64 -15.33 -1.42
CA VAL A 161 10.64 -16.29 -0.93
C VAL A 161 10.00 -17.54 -0.33
N SER A 162 9.07 -17.39 0.61
CA SER A 162 8.48 -18.53 1.32
C SER A 162 7.18 -18.17 2.03
N GLY A 163 6.56 -19.15 2.70
CA GLY A 163 5.30 -19.02 3.43
C GLY A 163 4.10 -19.48 2.62
N LEU A 164 2.88 -19.30 3.15
CA LEU A 164 1.68 -19.61 2.39
C LEU A 164 1.50 -18.57 1.27
N PRO A 165 1.58 -18.96 -0.01
CA PRO A 165 1.56 -17.99 -1.09
C PRO A 165 0.19 -17.30 -1.14
N GLU A 166 0.20 -15.98 -0.98
CA GLU A 166 -0.92 -15.14 -1.39
C GLU A 166 -0.75 -14.93 -2.89
N ALA A 167 -1.52 -15.67 -3.69
CA ALA A 167 -1.51 -15.51 -5.13
C ALA A 167 -1.87 -14.06 -5.51
N PRO A 168 -1.25 -13.47 -6.56
CA PRO A 168 -0.21 -14.03 -7.44
C PRO A 168 1.24 -13.82 -6.96
N LEU A 169 2.14 -14.73 -7.40
CA LEU A 169 3.58 -14.81 -7.09
C LEU A 169 4.44 -13.92 -8.00
N GLY A 170 4.03 -12.69 -8.30
CA GLY A 170 4.79 -11.77 -9.13
C GLY A 170 5.78 -10.94 -8.30
N LEU A 171 6.03 -9.70 -8.72
CA LEU A 171 6.97 -8.78 -8.09
C LEU A 171 6.19 -7.74 -7.28
N LEU A 172 6.57 -7.50 -6.02
CA LEU A 172 6.03 -6.39 -5.24
C LEU A 172 6.95 -5.19 -5.32
N THR A 173 6.37 -3.99 -5.39
CA THR A 173 7.14 -2.75 -5.22
C THR A 173 6.69 -2.07 -3.94
N LEU A 174 7.66 -1.71 -3.11
CA LEU A 174 7.50 -1.07 -1.81
C LEU A 174 8.12 0.32 -1.88
N SER A 175 7.32 1.37 -1.75
CA SER A 175 7.80 2.76 -1.82
C SER A 175 7.21 3.60 -0.71
N GLY A 176 8.01 4.43 -0.04
CA GLY A 176 7.51 5.34 0.99
C GLY A 176 8.54 5.79 2.00
N SER A 177 8.06 6.35 3.10
CA SER A 177 8.89 6.62 4.28
C SER A 177 8.84 5.43 5.24
N TRP A 178 9.83 5.35 6.12
CA TRP A 178 9.83 4.43 7.24
C TRP A 178 10.34 5.16 8.48
N SER A 179 9.75 4.86 9.64
CA SER A 179 10.17 5.42 10.90
C SER A 179 9.91 4.46 12.06
N CYS A 180 10.84 4.48 13.01
CA CYS A 180 10.74 3.79 14.28
C CYS A 180 10.04 4.69 15.31
N VAL A 181 8.73 4.88 15.16
CA VAL A 181 7.89 5.55 16.17
C VAL A 181 7.44 4.60 17.26
#